data_AF-A0A4Q1FKN5-F1
#
_entry.id   AF-A0A4Q1FKN5-F1
#
_cell.length_a   1.000
_cell.length_b   1.000
_cell.length_c   1.000
_cell.angle_alpha   90.00
_cell.angle_beta   90.00
_cell.angle_gamma   90.00
#
_symmetry.space_group_name_H-M   'P 1'
#
loop_
_entity.id
_entity.type
_entity.pdbx_description
1 polymer ?
#
loop_
_entity_poly.entity_id
_entity_poly.type
_entity_poly.pdbx_seq_one_letter_code
_entity_poly.pdbx_strand_id
1 'polypeptide(L)'
;MNIDELKNTWNEDIADKTPEISIEQRNTIHLPLEKVRKNMRMEFWWVIGIFVFAFMVCSVCKPFKLQLYITVLVASMLIVTVFFYSKFFRLYNEISNTELKTSDSLKDLVTQLNLNKQYYLSYYISFAPFIVCEILIVLEFIPWPQPLSEMKIALILIGSLIGGLFLLFLSGKFWFHRYYGRYINHIEALLKELKS
;
A
#
# COMPACT_ATOMS: atom_id res chain seq x y z
N MET A 1 -21.10 27.84 -39.54
CA MET A 1 -21.18 27.40 -38.13
C MET A 1 -21.27 28.66 -37.29
N ASN A 2 -22.42 28.89 -36.67
CA ASN A 2 -22.74 30.16 -36.02
C ASN A 2 -22.17 30.17 -34.59
N ILE A 3 -21.70 31.31 -34.09
CA ILE A 3 -21.15 31.39 -32.71
C ILE A 3 -22.25 31.07 -31.68
N ASP A 4 -23.50 31.40 -32.02
CA ASP A 4 -24.68 31.09 -31.20
C ASP A 4 -24.99 29.58 -31.14
N GLU A 5 -24.70 28.84 -32.21
CA GLU A 5 -24.78 27.37 -32.21
C GLU A 5 -23.74 26.77 -31.28
N LEU A 6 -22.48 27.23 -31.37
CA LEU A 6 -21.40 26.76 -30.49
C LEU A 6 -21.67 27.10 -29.02
N LYS A 7 -22.30 28.24 -28.75
CA LYS A 7 -22.67 28.65 -27.40
C LYS A 7 -23.84 27.84 -26.84
N ASN A 8 -24.78 27.44 -27.69
CA ASN A 8 -25.87 26.53 -27.31
C ASN A 8 -25.36 25.12 -27.08
N THR A 9 -24.50 24.57 -27.95
CA THR A 9 -23.90 23.24 -27.75
C THR A 9 -22.98 23.22 -26.51
N TRP A 10 -22.24 24.30 -26.24
CA TRP A 10 -21.43 24.44 -25.03
C TRP A 10 -22.28 24.58 -23.76
N ASN A 11 -23.42 25.28 -23.83
CA ASN A 11 -24.36 25.36 -22.72
C ASN A 11 -25.14 24.06 -22.51
N GLU A 12 -25.41 23.29 -23.57
CA GLU A 12 -26.03 21.95 -23.50
C GLU A 12 -25.05 20.91 -22.94
N ASP A 13 -23.76 20.95 -23.30
CA ASP A 13 -22.71 20.10 -22.71
C ASP A 13 -22.41 20.45 -21.24
N ILE A 14 -22.61 21.72 -20.83
CA ILE A 14 -22.55 22.12 -19.41
C ILE A 14 -23.85 21.77 -18.67
N ALA A 15 -24.98 21.67 -19.39
CA ALA A 15 -26.27 21.30 -18.82
C ALA A 15 -26.41 19.79 -18.54
N ASP A 16 -25.49 18.96 -19.06
CA ASP A 16 -25.27 17.60 -18.56
C ASP A 16 -24.49 17.68 -17.23
N LYS A 17 -25.18 18.28 -16.24
CA LYS A 17 -24.69 18.48 -14.89
C LYS A 17 -24.23 17.13 -14.38
N THR A 18 -22.92 16.97 -14.23
CA THR A 18 -22.35 15.86 -13.45
C THR A 18 -23.19 15.72 -12.18
N PRO A 19 -23.81 14.55 -11.94
CA PRO A 19 -24.78 14.42 -10.87
C PRO A 19 -24.10 14.85 -9.56
N GLU A 20 -24.62 15.93 -8.96
CA GLU A 20 -24.14 16.41 -7.69
C GLU A 20 -24.49 15.36 -6.63
N ILE A 21 -23.48 14.97 -5.86
CA ILE A 21 -23.65 13.95 -4.82
C ILE A 21 -24.56 14.53 -3.74
N SER A 22 -25.68 13.85 -3.44
CA SER A 22 -26.57 14.27 -2.37
C SER A 22 -25.82 14.34 -1.03
N ILE A 23 -26.26 15.23 -0.12
CA ILE A 23 -25.60 15.43 1.18
C ILE A 23 -25.56 14.13 2.00
N GLU A 24 -26.58 13.27 1.87
CA GLU A 24 -26.65 11.95 2.52
C GLU A 24 -25.63 10.96 1.95
N GLN A 25 -25.47 10.90 0.62
CA GLN A 25 -24.44 10.07 -0.01
C GLN A 25 -23.03 10.55 0.33
N ARG A 26 -22.80 11.86 0.42
CA ARG A 26 -21.53 12.42 0.88
C ARG A 26 -21.21 11.99 2.31
N ASN A 27 -22.16 12.11 3.24
CA ASN A 27 -21.98 11.68 4.64
C ASN A 27 -21.69 10.17 4.75
N THR A 28 -22.32 9.37 3.88
CA THR A 28 -22.09 7.92 3.82
C THR A 28 -20.69 7.56 3.31
N ILE A 29 -20.10 8.37 2.42
CA ILE A 29 -18.72 8.19 1.91
C ILE A 29 -17.65 8.68 2.91
N HIS A 30 -17.95 9.72 3.71
CA HIS A 30 -16.99 10.21 4.70
C HIS A 30 -16.63 9.15 5.75
N LEU A 31 -17.60 8.34 6.20
CA LEU A 31 -17.37 7.29 7.20
C LEU A 31 -16.31 6.23 6.79
N PRO A 32 -16.41 5.55 5.63
CA PRO A 32 -15.41 4.59 5.18
C PRO A 32 -14.07 5.26 4.89
N LEU A 33 -14.08 6.50 4.39
CA LEU A 33 -12.88 7.27 4.07
C LEU A 33 -12.09 7.66 5.33
N GLU A 34 -12.77 8.12 6.38
CA GLU A 34 -12.18 8.35 7.69
C GLU A 34 -11.61 7.07 8.30
N LYS A 35 -12.27 5.92 8.07
CA LYS A 35 -11.78 4.64 8.58
C LYS A 35 -10.50 4.20 7.88
N VAL A 36 -10.42 4.38 6.55
CA VAL A 36 -9.20 4.20 5.77
C VAL A 36 -8.09 5.10 6.31
N ARG A 37 -8.38 6.39 6.53
CA ARG A 37 -7.42 7.36 7.11
C ARG A 37 -6.91 6.93 8.48
N LYS A 38 -7.79 6.49 9.38
CA LYS A 38 -7.42 6.03 10.73
C LYS A 38 -6.52 4.79 10.66
N ASN A 39 -6.86 3.83 9.79
CA ASN A 39 -6.05 2.62 9.61
C ASN A 39 -4.65 2.96 9.08
N MET A 40 -4.54 3.84 8.07
CA MET A 40 -3.23 4.26 7.53
C MET A 40 -2.34 4.90 8.60
N ARG A 41 -2.91 5.77 9.44
CA ARG A 41 -2.17 6.42 10.53
C ARG A 41 -1.70 5.40 11.58
N MET A 42 -2.56 4.45 11.94
CA MET A 42 -2.21 3.39 12.88
C MET A 42 -1.10 2.51 12.33
N GLU A 43 -1.21 2.06 11.08
CA GLU A 43 -0.17 1.26 10.41
C GLU A 43 1.18 1.98 10.40
N PHE A 44 1.19 3.28 10.10
CA PHE A 44 2.41 4.09 10.14
C PHE A 44 3.10 4.08 11.52
N TRP A 45 2.34 4.29 12.61
CA TRP A 45 2.90 4.25 13.97
C TRP A 45 3.39 2.86 14.37
N TRP A 46 2.66 1.81 13.97
CA TRP A 46 3.09 0.43 14.18
C TRP A 46 4.40 0.13 13.45
N VAL A 47 4.52 0.55 12.20
CA VAL A 47 5.73 0.39 11.40
C VAL A 47 6.92 1.13 12.02
N ILE A 48 6.73 2.37 12.48
CA ILE A 48 7.78 3.09 13.22
C ILE A 48 8.21 2.30 14.46
N GLY A 49 7.25 1.80 15.25
CA GLY A 49 7.52 0.99 16.44
C GLY A 49 8.34 -0.26 16.12
N ILE A 50 8.00 -0.97 15.03
CA ILE A 50 8.74 -2.15 14.56
C ILE A 50 10.18 -1.78 14.18
N PHE A 51 10.40 -0.69 13.45
CA PHE A 51 11.76 -0.28 13.08
C PHE A 51 12.59 0.15 14.29
N VAL A 52 12.01 0.91 15.22
CA VAL A 52 12.70 1.29 16.47
C VAL A 52 13.12 0.04 17.26
N PHE A 53 12.20 -0.93 17.38
CA PHE A 53 12.50 -2.21 18.00
C PHE A 53 13.59 -3.00 17.25
N ALA A 54 13.51 -3.06 15.92
CA ALA A 54 14.50 -3.74 15.09
C ALA A 54 15.91 -3.14 15.26
N PHE A 55 16.04 -1.81 15.24
CA PHE A 55 17.32 -1.14 15.50
C PHE A 55 17.83 -1.38 16.92
N MET A 56 16.93 -1.44 17.92
CA MET A 56 17.31 -1.80 19.29
C MET A 56 17.88 -3.22 19.35
N VAL A 57 17.24 -4.21 18.72
CA VAL A 57 17.76 -5.58 18.66
C VAL A 57 19.12 -5.62 17.94
N CYS A 58 19.25 -4.91 16.81
CA CYS A 58 20.52 -4.82 16.08
C CYS A 58 21.66 -4.29 16.94
N SER A 59 21.40 -3.35 17.85
CA SER A 59 22.41 -2.76 18.73
C SER A 59 23.03 -3.76 19.72
N VAL A 60 22.31 -4.84 20.04
CA VAL A 60 22.72 -5.87 21.00
C VAL A 60 23.42 -7.05 20.30
N CYS A 61 23.30 -7.16 18.97
CA CYS A 61 23.91 -8.25 18.21
C CYS A 61 25.45 -8.18 18.24
N LYS A 62 26.08 -9.30 18.58
CA LYS A 62 27.52 -9.56 18.38
C LYS A 62 27.65 -10.90 17.63
N PRO A 63 28.63 -11.10 16.73
CA PRO A 63 29.81 -10.27 16.41
C PRO A 63 29.53 -9.10 15.44
N PHE A 64 30.51 -8.18 15.28
CA PHE A 64 30.38 -6.95 14.47
C PHE A 64 29.92 -7.20 13.02
N LYS A 65 30.40 -8.26 12.36
CA LYS A 65 30.02 -8.59 10.97
C LYS A 65 28.51 -8.85 10.84
N LEU A 66 27.93 -9.61 11.78
CA LEU A 66 26.50 -9.89 11.84
C LEU A 66 25.71 -8.60 12.11
N GLN A 67 26.15 -7.82 13.09
CA GLN A 67 25.54 -6.53 13.43
C GLN A 67 25.49 -5.60 12.22
N LEU A 68 26.58 -5.47 11.47
CA LEU A 68 26.66 -4.63 10.28
C LEU A 68 25.66 -5.10 9.21
N TYR A 69 25.64 -6.40 8.89
CA TYR A 69 24.74 -6.93 7.86
C TYR A 69 23.27 -6.75 8.20
N ILE A 70 22.85 -7.06 9.44
CA ILE A 70 21.47 -6.84 9.87
C ILE A 70 21.14 -5.34 9.88
N THR A 71 22.05 -4.48 10.37
CA THR A 71 21.81 -3.03 10.41
C THR A 71 21.62 -2.44 9.01
N VAL A 72 22.45 -2.83 8.04
CA VAL A 72 22.31 -2.39 6.63
C VAL A 72 21.01 -2.93 6.03
N LEU A 73 20.64 -4.17 6.34
CA LEU A 73 19.38 -4.75 5.87
C LEU A 73 18.16 -4.01 6.43
N VAL A 74 18.11 -3.75 7.74
CA VAL A 74 17.02 -3.00 8.38
C VAL A 74 16.97 -1.55 7.87
N ALA A 75 18.13 -0.90 7.68
CA ALA A 75 18.18 0.45 7.12
C ALA A 75 17.66 0.51 5.68
N SER A 76 17.99 -0.48 4.84
CA SER A 76 17.48 -0.55 3.47
C SER A 76 15.97 -0.83 3.42
N MET A 77 15.44 -1.71 4.29
CA MET A 77 13.99 -1.89 4.45
C MET A 77 13.29 -0.61 4.88
N LEU A 78 13.91 0.19 5.77
CA LEU A 78 13.37 1.47 6.21
C LEU A 78 13.23 2.44 5.03
N ILE A 79 14.26 2.55 4.18
CA ILE A 79 14.23 3.43 3.00
C ILE A 79 13.09 3.02 2.04
N VAL A 80 12.96 1.72 1.75
CA VAL A 80 11.87 1.21 0.91
C VAL A 80 10.52 1.52 1.54
N THR A 81 10.40 1.35 2.86
CA THR A 81 9.16 1.66 3.58
C THR A 81 8.81 3.13 3.51
N VAL A 82 9.76 4.03 3.74
CA VAL A 82 9.55 5.49 3.61
C VAL A 82 9.12 5.85 2.18
N PHE A 83 9.74 5.26 1.16
CA PHE A 83 9.36 5.49 -0.24
C PHE A 83 7.89 5.14 -0.49
N PHE A 84 7.45 3.94 -0.12
CA PHE A 84 6.06 3.54 -0.32
C PHE A 84 5.10 4.38 0.53
N TYR A 85 5.40 4.60 1.82
CA TYR A 85 4.55 5.42 2.70
C TYR A 85 4.41 6.87 2.22
N SER A 86 5.40 7.43 1.54
CA SER A 86 5.27 8.76 0.92
C SER A 86 4.15 8.80 -0.13
N LYS A 87 3.95 7.72 -0.90
CA LYS A 87 2.86 7.59 -1.88
C LYS A 87 1.51 7.42 -1.18
N PHE A 88 1.46 6.63 -0.11
CA PHE A 88 0.27 6.50 0.73
C PHE A 88 -0.15 7.83 1.37
N PHE A 89 0.82 8.65 1.81
CA PHE A 89 0.55 9.97 2.39
C PHE A 89 0.05 10.99 1.37
N ARG A 90 0.50 10.90 0.12
CA ARG A 90 -0.03 11.73 -0.97
C ARG A 90 -1.53 11.48 -1.16
N LEU A 91 -1.94 10.20 -1.22
CA LEU A 91 -3.35 9.83 -1.28
C LEU A 91 -4.12 10.35 -0.06
N TYR A 92 -3.56 10.22 1.15
CA TYR A 92 -4.18 10.73 2.37
C TYR A 92 -4.49 12.24 2.27
N ASN A 93 -3.56 13.03 1.73
CA ASN A 93 -3.75 14.47 1.55
C ASN A 93 -4.76 14.79 0.45
N GLU A 94 -4.72 14.06 -0.68
CA GLU A 94 -5.70 14.21 -1.77
C GLU A 94 -7.12 13.90 -1.25
N ILE A 95 -7.30 12.79 -0.55
CA ILE A 95 -8.55 12.42 0.13
C ILE A 95 -9.06 13.50 1.10
N SER A 96 -8.17 14.16 1.83
CA SER A 96 -8.54 15.14 2.85
C SER A 96 -8.93 16.50 2.27
N ASN A 97 -8.45 16.83 1.08
CA ASN A 97 -8.65 18.13 0.44
C ASN A 97 -9.71 18.09 -0.66
N THR A 98 -10.02 16.92 -1.21
CA THR A 98 -11.06 16.78 -2.22
C THR A 98 -12.44 16.91 -1.58
N GLU A 99 -13.08 18.06 -1.79
CA GLU A 99 -14.52 18.18 -1.56
C GLU A 99 -15.25 17.29 -2.57
N LEU A 100 -15.95 16.25 -2.11
CA LEU A 100 -16.76 15.34 -2.92
C LEU A 100 -18.02 16.05 -3.47
N LYS A 101 -17.83 17.08 -4.30
CA LYS A 101 -18.90 17.92 -4.86
C LYS A 101 -19.50 17.32 -6.14
N THR A 102 -18.71 16.62 -6.95
CA THR A 102 -19.16 16.06 -8.22
C THR A 102 -18.81 14.58 -8.39
N SER A 103 -19.56 13.89 -9.26
CA SER A 103 -19.32 12.49 -9.65
C SER A 103 -17.89 12.27 -10.19
N ASP A 104 -17.31 13.27 -10.85
CA ASP A 104 -15.94 13.22 -11.35
C ASP A 104 -14.91 13.19 -10.23
N SER A 105 -15.11 13.92 -9.14
CA SER A 105 -14.25 13.87 -7.95
C SER A 105 -14.29 12.49 -7.30
N LEU A 106 -15.46 11.85 -7.29
CA LEU A 106 -15.63 10.50 -6.77
C LEU A 106 -14.94 9.45 -7.67
N LYS A 107 -15.02 9.63 -8.99
CA LYS A 107 -14.33 8.77 -9.96
C LYS A 107 -12.80 8.89 -9.85
N ASP A 108 -12.30 10.10 -9.66
CA ASP A 108 -10.87 10.34 -9.42
C ASP A 108 -10.44 9.67 -8.10
N LEU A 109 -11.20 9.85 -7.03
CA LEU A 109 -10.96 9.19 -5.75
C LEU A 109 -10.90 7.66 -5.88
N VAL A 110 -11.85 7.03 -6.57
CA VAL A 110 -11.85 5.57 -6.83
C VAL A 110 -10.61 5.15 -7.61
N THR A 111 -10.20 5.95 -8.60
CA THR A 111 -9.00 5.67 -9.39
C THR A 111 -7.75 5.74 -8.51
N GLN A 112 -7.62 6.77 -7.68
CA GLN A 112 -6.51 6.93 -6.74
C GLN A 112 -6.47 5.79 -5.69
N LEU A 113 -7.63 5.36 -5.17
CA LEU A 113 -7.74 4.22 -4.24
C LEU A 113 -7.28 2.92 -4.92
N ASN A 114 -7.63 2.71 -6.18
CA ASN A 114 -7.18 1.56 -6.96
C ASN A 114 -5.68 1.60 -7.28
N LEU A 115 -5.10 2.78 -7.54
CA LEU A 115 -3.65 2.93 -7.64
C LEU A 115 -2.96 2.59 -6.30
N ASN A 116 -3.55 3.04 -5.20
CA ASN A 116 -3.02 2.75 -3.86
C ASN A 116 -3.03 1.26 -3.51
N LYS A 117 -4.04 0.52 -3.97
CA LYS A 117 -4.06 -0.95 -3.90
C LYS A 117 -2.84 -1.58 -4.55
N GLN A 118 -2.46 -1.08 -5.73
CA GLN A 118 -1.27 -1.57 -6.44
C GLN A 118 -0.01 -1.24 -5.64
N TYR A 119 0.13 -0.01 -5.15
CA TYR A 119 1.26 0.37 -4.29
C TYR A 119 1.34 -0.47 -3.01
N TYR A 120 0.20 -0.83 -2.42
CA TYR A 120 0.15 -1.72 -1.26
C TYR A 120 0.69 -3.11 -1.59
N LEU A 121 0.22 -3.72 -2.69
CA LEU A 121 0.73 -5.04 -3.09
C LEU A 121 2.22 -4.98 -3.49
N SER A 122 2.62 -3.94 -4.21
CA SER A 122 4.02 -3.71 -4.56
C SER A 122 4.91 -3.52 -3.33
N TYR A 123 4.43 -2.85 -2.29
CA TYR A 123 5.13 -2.74 -1.01
C TYR A 123 5.42 -4.13 -0.43
N TYR A 124 4.42 -5.00 -0.29
CA TYR A 124 4.63 -6.36 0.24
C TYR A 124 5.60 -7.18 -0.63
N ILE A 125 5.44 -7.13 -1.96
CA ILE A 125 6.32 -7.89 -2.87
C ILE A 125 7.75 -7.37 -2.83
N SER A 126 7.95 -6.06 -2.57
CA SER A 126 9.29 -5.49 -2.44
C SER A 126 10.09 -6.06 -1.27
N PHE A 127 9.44 -6.70 -0.28
CA PHE A 127 10.11 -7.39 0.82
C PHE A 127 10.71 -8.76 0.45
N ALA A 128 10.34 -9.33 -0.71
CA ALA A 128 10.84 -10.63 -1.14
C ALA A 128 12.38 -10.75 -1.19
N PRO A 129 13.14 -9.83 -1.82
CA PRO A 129 14.61 -9.90 -1.79
C PRO A 129 15.18 -9.78 -0.37
N PHE A 130 14.51 -9.07 0.53
CA PHE A 130 14.96 -8.93 1.90
C PHE A 130 14.84 -10.23 2.69
N ILE A 131 13.74 -10.98 2.50
CA ILE A 131 13.58 -12.33 3.09
C ILE A 131 14.73 -13.25 2.67
N VAL A 132 15.12 -13.21 1.39
CA VAL A 132 16.27 -13.98 0.90
C VAL A 132 17.57 -13.57 1.60
N CYS A 133 17.80 -12.27 1.78
CA CYS A 133 18.95 -11.77 2.54
C CYS A 133 18.93 -12.19 4.01
N GLU A 134 17.78 -12.17 4.68
CA GLU A 134 17.65 -12.66 6.06
C GLU A 134 18.01 -14.14 6.16
N ILE A 135 17.53 -14.95 5.22
CA ILE A 135 17.84 -16.38 5.16
C ILE A 135 19.33 -16.61 4.90
N LEU A 136 19.96 -15.84 4.01
CA LEU A 136 21.42 -15.90 3.81
C LEU A 136 22.19 -15.59 5.08
N ILE A 137 21.80 -14.55 5.83
CA ILE A 137 22.43 -14.20 7.11
C ILE A 137 22.25 -15.34 8.12
N VAL A 138 21.05 -15.93 8.19
CA VAL A 138 20.78 -17.07 9.07
C VAL A 138 21.63 -18.29 8.71
N LEU A 139 21.76 -18.61 7.42
CA LEU A 139 22.55 -19.74 6.94
C LEU A 139 24.06 -19.55 7.19
N GLU A 140 24.56 -18.32 7.06
CA GLU A 140 25.98 -17.98 7.21
C GLU A 140 26.41 -17.88 8.69
N PHE A 141 25.56 -17.32 9.57
CA PHE A 141 25.97 -16.96 10.94
C PHE A 141 25.40 -17.88 12.03
N ILE A 142 24.37 -18.69 11.76
CA ILE A 142 23.88 -19.68 12.73
C ILE A 142 24.63 -21.00 12.53
N PRO A 143 25.27 -21.55 13.57
CA PRO A 143 25.98 -22.82 13.46
C PRO A 143 24.99 -23.97 13.25
N TRP A 144 25.12 -24.68 12.13
CA TRP A 144 24.34 -25.87 11.83
C TRP A 144 25.06 -27.13 12.30
N PRO A 145 24.35 -28.14 12.86
CA PRO A 145 24.97 -29.38 13.34
C PRO A 145 25.63 -30.21 12.23
N GLN A 146 25.28 -29.97 10.97
CA GLN A 146 25.96 -30.53 9.79
C GLN A 146 26.12 -29.44 8.73
N PRO A 147 27.27 -29.36 8.03
CA PRO A 147 27.45 -28.41 6.95
C PRO A 147 26.44 -28.71 5.83
N LEU A 148 25.66 -27.70 5.46
CA LEU A 148 24.69 -27.81 4.37
C LEU A 148 25.43 -27.92 3.04
N SER A 149 25.07 -28.89 2.22
CA SER A 149 25.56 -28.99 0.84
C SER A 149 25.12 -27.77 0.03
N GLU A 150 25.95 -27.33 -0.91
CA GLU A 150 25.66 -26.22 -1.83
C GLU A 150 24.29 -26.39 -2.52
N MET A 151 23.94 -27.61 -2.94
CA MET A 151 22.64 -27.91 -3.53
C MET A 151 21.47 -27.68 -2.57
N LYS A 152 21.64 -28.00 -1.27
CA LYS A 152 20.62 -27.75 -0.25
C LYS A 152 20.44 -26.25 -0.02
N ILE A 153 21.54 -25.50 0.04
CA ILE A 153 21.50 -24.04 0.19
C ILE A 153 20.76 -23.42 -1.01
N ALA A 154 21.10 -23.81 -2.23
CA ALA A 154 20.43 -23.33 -3.44
C ALA A 154 18.93 -23.65 -3.43
N LEU A 155 18.55 -24.87 -3.05
CA LEU A 155 17.13 -25.28 -2.93
C LEU A 155 16.38 -24.48 -1.86
N ILE A 156 17.00 -24.21 -0.70
CA ILE A 156 16.41 -23.39 0.36
C ILE A 156 16.20 -21.96 -0.14
N LEU A 157 17.19 -21.38 -0.81
CA LEU A 157 17.09 -20.00 -1.32
C LEU A 157 16.00 -19.87 -2.39
N ILE A 158 16.01 -20.75 -3.40
CA ILE A 158 15.00 -20.75 -4.47
C ILE A 158 13.61 -21.02 -3.89
N GLY A 159 13.48 -22.02 -3.02
CA GLY A 159 12.22 -22.35 -2.35
C GLY A 159 11.69 -21.22 -1.49
N SER A 160 12.58 -20.53 -0.76
CA SER A 160 12.22 -19.37 0.06
C SER A 160 11.81 -18.16 -0.76
N LEU A 161 12.42 -17.94 -1.93
CA LEU A 161 12.03 -16.85 -2.83
C LEU A 161 10.64 -17.12 -3.40
N ILE A 162 10.40 -18.32 -3.93
CA ILE A 162 9.10 -18.69 -4.52
C ILE A 162 8.01 -18.69 -3.43
N GLY A 163 8.27 -19.38 -2.31
CA GLY A 163 7.35 -19.45 -1.19
C GLY A 163 7.10 -18.09 -0.55
N GLY A 164 8.15 -17.28 -0.36
CA GLY A 164 8.09 -15.93 0.17
C GLY A 164 7.27 -15.00 -0.73
N LEU A 165 7.50 -15.01 -2.05
CA LEU A 165 6.70 -14.24 -3.00
C LEU A 165 5.22 -14.64 -2.96
N PHE A 166 4.93 -15.94 -2.94
CA PHE A 166 3.56 -16.45 -2.87
C PHE A 166 2.87 -16.03 -1.57
N LEU A 167 3.54 -16.19 -0.43
CA LEU A 167 3.03 -15.81 0.89
C LEU A 167 2.85 -14.29 1.02
N LEU A 168 3.81 -13.49 0.55
CA LEU A 168 3.71 -12.02 0.56
C LEU A 168 2.56 -11.54 -0.32
N PHE A 169 2.36 -12.13 -1.51
CA PHE A 169 1.26 -11.79 -2.38
C PHE A 169 -0.10 -12.12 -1.76
N LEU A 170 -0.26 -13.33 -1.22
CA LEU A 170 -1.51 -13.73 -0.55
C LEU A 170 -1.78 -12.89 0.69
N SER A 171 -0.77 -12.68 1.53
CA SER A 171 -0.89 -11.87 2.75
C SER A 171 -1.21 -10.43 2.40
N GLY A 172 -0.50 -9.83 1.45
CA GLY A 172 -0.76 -8.46 0.98
C GLY A 172 -2.19 -8.30 0.48
N LYS A 173 -2.69 -9.26 -0.33
CA LYS A 173 -4.07 -9.24 -0.83
C LYS A 173 -5.09 -9.39 0.30
N PHE A 174 -4.82 -10.28 1.26
CA PHE A 174 -5.70 -10.51 2.41
C PHE A 174 -5.77 -9.28 3.32
N TRP A 175 -4.62 -8.74 3.72
CA TRP A 175 -4.53 -7.55 4.56
C TRP A 175 -5.17 -6.33 3.88
N PHE A 176 -4.90 -6.15 2.59
CA PHE A 176 -5.55 -5.09 1.82
C PHE A 176 -7.06 -5.23 1.84
N HIS A 177 -7.60 -6.41 1.56
CA HIS A 177 -9.04 -6.63 1.56
C HIS A 177 -9.66 -6.38 2.94
N ARG A 178 -8.95 -6.78 4.01
CA ARG A 178 -9.40 -6.66 5.40
C ARG A 178 -9.40 -5.22 5.91
N TYR A 179 -8.39 -4.42 5.58
CA TYR A 179 -8.23 -3.05 6.09
C TYR A 179 -8.76 -1.96 5.16
N TYR A 180 -8.80 -2.23 3.86
CA TYR A 180 -9.10 -1.22 2.84
C TYR A 180 -10.20 -1.68 1.87
N GLY A 181 -10.16 -2.92 1.39
CA GLY A 181 -11.02 -3.39 0.30
C GLY A 181 -12.52 -3.31 0.58
N ARG A 182 -12.97 -3.59 1.82
CA ARG A 182 -14.38 -3.44 2.19
C ARG A 182 -14.89 -2.01 2.04
N TYR A 183 -14.05 -1.03 2.36
CA TYR A 183 -14.41 0.39 2.29
C TYR A 183 -14.39 0.90 0.84
N ILE A 184 -13.39 0.47 0.05
CA ILE A 184 -13.29 0.83 -1.37
C ILE A 184 -14.47 0.28 -2.16
N ASN A 185 -14.86 -0.98 -1.94
CA ASN A 185 -16.01 -1.58 -2.61
C ASN A 185 -17.32 -0.83 -2.33
N HIS A 186 -17.48 -0.27 -1.13
CA HIS A 186 -18.64 0.53 -0.78
C HIS A 186 -18.67 1.86 -1.55
N ILE A 187 -17.50 2.50 -1.70
CA ILE A 187 -17.34 3.72 -2.49
C ILE A 187 -17.59 3.45 -3.99
N GLU A 188 -17.10 2.32 -4.52
CA GLU A 188 -17.33 1.90 -5.90
C GLU A 188 -18.81 1.59 -6.19
N ALA A 189 -19.53 0.98 -5.25
CA ALA A 189 -20.97 0.72 -5.37
C ALA A 189 -21.77 2.02 -5.48
N LEU A 190 -21.46 3.01 -4.61
CA LEU A 190 -22.11 4.32 -4.64
C LEU A 190 -21.83 5.09 -5.94
N LEU A 191 -20.60 5.00 -6.49
CA LEU A 191 -20.29 5.58 -7.80
C LEU A 191 -21.12 4.94 -8.92
N LYS A 192 -21.38 3.63 -8.84
CA LYS A 192 -22.17 2.92 -9.83
C LYS A 192 -23.65 3.30 -9.78
N GLU A 193 -24.20 3.53 -8.58
CA GLU A 193 -25.56 4.04 -8.40
C GLU A 193 -25.73 5.45 -8.95
N LEU A 194 -24.74 6.33 -8.77
CA LEU A 194 -24.77 7.71 -9.27
C LEU A 194 -24.65 7.83 -10.80
N LYS A 195 -24.12 6.80 -11.46
CA LYS A 195 -23.96 6.74 -12.92
C LYS A 195 -25.11 6.01 -13.62
N SER A 196 -25.99 5.36 -12.84
CA SER A 196 -27.18 4.64 -13.33
C SER A 196 -28.40 5.52 -13.34
#